data_AF-X1QG90-F1
#
_entry.id   AF-X1QG90-F1
#
_cell.length_a   1.000
_cell.length_b   1.000
_cell.length_c   1.000
_cell.angle_alpha   90.00
_cell.angle_beta   90.00
_cell.angle_gamma   90.00
#
_symmetry.space_group_name_H-M   'P 1'
#
loop_
_entity.id
_entity.type
_entity.pdbx_description
1 polymer ?
#
loop_
_entity_poly.entity_id
_entity_poly.type
_entity_poly.pdbx_seq_one_letter_code
_entity_poly.pdbx_strand_id
1 'polypeptide(L)'
;MGQISVNAGKYPVPLEYRDREVDIYKTAERLFIYDIRTGEKIAEYAISPIPGSRISNRARCHHKELKQKQLKEELKRLFDLDNWSEFV
;
A
#
# COMPACT_ATOMS: atom_id res chain seq x y z
N MET A 1 -2.20 -4.95 -3.43
CA MET A 1 -2.62 -3.90 -2.48
C MET A 1 -4.06 -4.19 -2.11
N GLY A 2 -4.38 -4.24 -0.81
CA GLY A 2 -5.77 -4.32 -0.35
C GLY A 2 -6.49 -2.98 -0.52
N GLN A 3 -7.81 -2.98 -0.41
CA GLN A 3 -8.62 -1.76 -0.44
C GLN A 3 -9.73 -1.84 0.60
N ILE A 4 -10.01 -0.70 1.24
CA ILE A 4 -11.13 -0.52 2.15
C ILE A 4 -12.07 0.53 1.55
N SER A 5 -13.36 0.25 1.59
CA SER A 5 -14.39 1.17 1.11
C SER A 5 -14.96 1.96 2.28
N VAL A 6 -14.84 3.28 2.24
CA VAL A 6 -15.41 4.19 3.26
C VAL A 6 -16.20 5.30 2.56
N ASN A 7 -17.50 5.40 2.83
CA ASN A 7 -18.41 6.37 2.18
C ASN A 7 -18.29 6.36 0.64
N ALA A 8 -18.35 5.16 0.05
CA ALA A 8 -18.14 4.91 -1.38
C ALA A 8 -16.73 5.24 -1.93
N GLY A 9 -15.83 5.88 -1.15
CA GLY A 9 -14.43 6.07 -1.52
C GLY A 9 -13.60 4.82 -1.29
N LYS A 10 -12.65 4.52 -2.20
CA LYS A 10 -11.75 3.37 -2.08
C LYS A 10 -10.36 3.82 -1.64
N TYR A 11 -9.91 3.27 -0.51
CA TYR A 11 -8.65 3.63 0.14
C TYR A 11 -7.69 2.43 0.12
N PRO A 12 -6.47 2.58 -0.42
CA PRO A 12 -5.50 1.49 -0.43
C PRO A 12 -5.05 1.14 0.99
N VAL A 13 -4.87 -0.15 1.28
CA VAL A 13 -4.24 -0.64 2.51
C VAL A 13 -3.22 -1.74 2.19
N PRO A 14 -2.26 -2.02 3.09
CA PRO A 14 -1.36 -3.15 2.91
C PRO A 14 -2.14 -4.46 2.73
N LEU A 15 -1.61 -5.38 1.94
CA LEU A 15 -2.33 -6.63 1.61
C LEU A 15 -2.54 -7.52 2.83
N GLU A 16 -1.69 -7.39 3.84
CA GLU A 16 -1.78 -8.07 5.15
C GLU A 16 -3.11 -7.83 5.86
N TYR A 17 -3.81 -6.74 5.54
CA TYR A 17 -5.10 -6.36 6.13
C TYR A 17 -6.30 -6.76 5.29
N ARG A 18 -6.15 -7.64 4.28
CA ARG A 18 -7.28 -8.09 3.44
C ARG A 18 -8.35 -8.82 4.24
N ASP A 19 -7.91 -9.67 5.18
CA ASP A 19 -8.78 -10.51 6.02
C ASP A 19 -8.58 -10.21 7.51
N ARG A 20 -8.14 -8.98 7.83
CA ARG A 20 -7.98 -8.49 9.21
C ARG A 20 -8.89 -7.31 9.45
N GLU A 21 -9.42 -7.24 10.66
CA GLU A 21 -10.15 -6.07 11.14
C GLU A 21 -9.22 -4.90 11.36
N VAL A 22 -9.74 -3.69 11.09
CA VAL A 22 -9.05 -2.42 11.30
C VAL A 22 -10.01 -1.43 11.92
N ASP A 23 -9.46 -0.51 12.70
CA ASP A 23 -10.21 0.62 13.21
C ASP A 23 -10.15 1.80 12.23
N ILE A 24 -11.31 2.40 11.99
CA ILE A 24 -11.45 3.50 11.03
C ILE A 24 -11.99 4.73 11.78
N TYR A 25 -11.18 5.78 11.82
CA TYR A 25 -11.58 7.08 12.36
C TYR A 25 -11.68 8.09 11.24
N LYS A 26 -12.78 8.86 11.22
CA LYS A 26 -13.10 9.80 10.15
C LYS A 26 -13.36 11.19 10.73
N THR A 27 -12.77 12.21 10.13
CA THR A 27 -13.13 13.62 10.34
C THR A 27 -13.83 14.18 9.10
N ALA A 28 -14.12 15.49 9.05
CA ALA A 28 -14.66 16.11 7.85
C ALA A 28 -13.69 16.01 6.65
N GLU A 29 -12.38 16.05 6.92
CA GLU A 29 -11.34 16.19 5.88
C GLU A 29 -10.39 15.00 5.77
N ARG A 30 -10.29 14.15 6.79
CA ARG A 30 -9.31 13.07 6.84
C ARG A 30 -9.88 11.73 7.30
N LEU A 31 -9.28 10.67 6.78
CA LEU A 31 -9.53 9.29 7.15
C LEU A 31 -8.24 8.70 7.74
N PHE A 32 -8.37 8.07 8.89
CA PHE A 32 -7.29 7.38 9.57
C PHE A 32 -7.66 5.90 9.75
N ILE A 33 -6.70 5.02 9.48
CA ILE A 33 -6.88 3.57 9.56
C ILE A 33 -5.81 3.03 10.51
N TYR A 34 -6.24 2.28 11.53
CA TYR A 34 -5.39 1.71 12.57
C TYR A 34 -5.57 0.20 12.68
N ASP A 35 -4.52 -0.49 13.14
CA ASP A 35 -4.63 -1.90 13.52
C ASP A 35 -5.34 -1.99 14.88
N ILE A 36 -6.41 -2.79 14.94
CA ILE A 36 -7.25 -2.92 16.14
C ILE A 36 -6.52 -3.57 17.32
N ARG A 37 -5.50 -4.40 17.06
CA ARG A 37 -4.77 -5.15 18.08
C ARG A 37 -3.57 -4.37 18.60
N THR A 38 -2.81 -3.71 17.71
CA THR A 38 -1.59 -3.00 18.10
C THR A 38 -1.83 -1.51 18.34
N GLY A 39 -2.91 -0.94 17.81
CA GLY A 39 -3.16 0.50 17.81
C GLY A 39 -2.25 1.28 16.84
N GLU A 40 -1.47 0.59 16.00
CA GLU A 40 -0.55 1.25 15.07
C GLU A 40 -1.30 1.89 13.89
N LYS A 41 -0.83 3.07 13.46
CA LYS A 41 -1.41 3.78 12.32
C LYS A 41 -1.01 3.10 11.01
N ILE A 42 -1.96 2.42 10.38
CA ILE A 42 -1.77 1.71 9.10
C ILE A 42 -1.71 2.71 7.95
N ALA A 43 -2.61 3.69 7.90
CA ALA A 43 -2.67 4.66 6.81
C ALA A 43 -3.44 5.93 7.19
N GLU A 44 -3.17 7.00 6.45
CA GLU A 44 -3.85 8.29 6.56
C GLU A 44 -4.13 8.84 5.15
N TYR A 45 -5.34 9.35 4.95
CA TYR A 45 -5.82 9.86 3.68
C TYR A 45 -6.62 11.15 3.87
N ALA A 46 -6.45 12.10 2.94
CA ALA A 46 -7.43 13.17 2.79
C ALA A 46 -8.72 12.59 2.19
N ILE A 47 -9.87 12.97 2.74
CA ILE A 47 -11.17 12.61 2.19
C ILE A 47 -11.38 13.44 0.93
N SER A 48 -11.71 12.77 -0.17
CA SER A 48 -12.10 13.46 -1.38
C SER A 48 -13.49 14.06 -1.22
N PRO A 49 -13.71 15.31 -1.64
CA PRO A 49 -15.05 15.91 -1.69
C PRO A 49 -15.95 15.24 -2.74
N ILE A 50 -15.38 14.44 -3.66
CA ILE A 50 -16.12 13.72 -4.69
C ILE A 50 -16.42 12.29 -4.23
N PRO A 51 -17.71 11.93 -4.01
CA PRO A 51 -18.11 10.57 -3.66
C PRO A 51 -17.67 9.56 -4.73
N GLY A 52 -17.30 8.34 -4.30
CA GLY A 52 -16.90 7.28 -5.24
C GLY A 52 -15.47 7.36 -5.76
N SER A 53 -14.72 8.41 -5.40
CA SER A 53 -13.35 8.58 -5.87
C SER A 53 -12.40 7.50 -5.33
N ARG A 54 -11.47 7.08 -6.20
CA ARG A 54 -10.42 6.11 -5.86
C ARG A 54 -9.16 6.86 -5.47
N ILE A 55 -8.77 6.76 -4.20
CA ILE A 55 -7.57 7.43 -3.72
C ILE A 55 -6.34 6.60 -4.08
N SER A 56 -5.32 7.24 -4.64
CA SER A 56 -4.03 6.62 -4.92
C SER A 56 -2.97 7.21 -3.98
N ASN A 57 -2.17 6.34 -3.36
CA ASN A 57 -1.03 6.78 -2.55
C ASN A 57 0.26 6.58 -3.36
N ARG A 58 0.70 7.65 -4.04
CA ARG A 58 1.91 7.62 -4.87
C ARG A 58 3.17 7.26 -4.07
N ALA A 59 3.27 7.72 -2.82
CA ALA A 59 4.43 7.43 -1.96
C ALA A 59 4.57 5.92 -1.66
N ARG A 60 3.45 5.21 -1.46
CA ARG A 60 3.46 3.74 -1.28
C ARG A 60 3.73 2.99 -2.57
N CYS A 61 3.32 3.52 -3.72
CA CYS A 61 3.67 2.95 -5.02
C CYS A 61 5.18 2.99 -5.25
N HIS A 62 5.84 4.13 -4.97
CA HIS A 62 7.29 4.25 -5.11
C HIS A 62 8.07 3.33 -4.18
N HIS A 63 7.62 3.13 -2.93
CA HIS A 63 8.27 2.17 -2.04
C HIS A 63 8.21 0.72 -2.58
N LYS A 64 7.13 0.35 -3.27
CA LYS A 64 7.01 -0.96 -3.92
C LYS A 64 7.98 -1.09 -5.11
N GLU A 65 8.14 -0.04 -5.92
CA GLU A 65 9.09 -0.01 -7.03
C GLU A 65 10.55 -0.10 -6.54
N LEU A 66 10.89 0.59 -5.46
CA LEU A 66 12.21 0.52 -4.82
C LEU A 66 12.51 -0.90 -4.34
N LYS A 67 11.57 -1.56 -3.64
CA LYS A 67 11.72 -2.96 -3.22
C LYS A 67 11.90 -3.92 -4.40
N GLN A 68 11.17 -3.70 -5.49
CA GLN A 68 11.29 -4.54 -6.68
C GLN A 68 12.67 -4.39 -7.34
N LYS A 69 13.20 -3.17 -7.42
CA LYS A 69 14.56 -2.92 -7.95
C LYS A 69 15.63 -3.57 -7.07
N GLN A 70 15.52 -3.43 -5.74
CA GLN A 70 16.43 -4.06 -4.78
C GLN A 70 16.43 -5.59 -4.92
N LEU A 71 15.24 -6.19 -5.03
CA LEU A 71 15.11 -7.64 -5.23
C LEU A 71 15.74 -8.09 -6.55
N LYS A 72 15.56 -7.32 -7.63
CA LYS A 72 16.21 -7.62 -8.93
C LYS A 72 17.73 -7.54 -8.83
N GLU A 73 18.27 -6.57 -8.10
CA GLU A 73 19.72 -6.45 -7.89
C GLU A 73 20.27 -7.61 -7.04
N GLU A 74 19.57 -8.03 -5.99
CA GLU A 74 19.96 -9.21 -5.21
C GLU A 74 19.95 -10.49 -6.04
N LEU A 75 18.92 -10.70 -6.87
CA LEU A 75 18.86 -11.86 -7.78
C LEU A 75 20.00 -11.85 -8.80
N LYS A 76 20.40 -10.67 -9.31
CA LYS A 76 21.55 -10.56 -10.22
C LYS A 76 22.87 -10.92 -9.54
N ARG A 77 23.01 -10.68 -8.23
CA ARG A 77 24.21 -11.02 -7.45
C ARG A 77 24.29 -12.50 -7.06
N LEU A 78 23.15 -13.19 -6.98
CA LEU A 78 23.11 -14.61 -6.59
C LEU A 78 23.43 -15.55 -7.74
N PHE A 79 23.32 -15.09 -8.99
CA PHE A 79 23.57 -15.88 -10.18
C PHE A 79 24.59 -15.16 -11.08
N ASP A 80 25.88 -15.46 -10.88
CA ASP A 80 27.05 -15.03 -11.68
C ASP A 80 27.10 -15.70 -13.07
N LEU A 81 25.94 -15.96 -13.68
CA LEU A 81 25.84 -16.53 -15.02
C LEU A 81 25.39 -15.43 -15.97
N ASP A 82 26.26 -15.08 -16.94
CA ASP A 82 26.04 -13.99 -17.90
C ASP A 82 24.65 -14.04 -18.57
N ASN A 83 24.13 -15.24 -18.81
CA ASN A 83 22.84 -15.49 -19.46
C ASN A 83 21.62 -15.12 -18.58
N TRP A 84 21.79 -14.95 -17.26
CA TRP A 84 20.67 -14.62 -16.36
C TRP A 84 20.30 -13.13 -16.43
N SER A 85 21.24 -12.29 -16.86
CA SER A 85 21.05 -10.84 -16.99
C SER A 85 20.03 -10.45 -18.06
N GLU A 86 19.77 -11.31 -19.05
CA GLU A 86 18.77 -11.12 -20.11
C GLU A 86 17.33 -11.28 -19.62
N PHE A 87 17.11 -12.02 -18.51
CA PHE A 87 15.76 -12.37 -18.03
C PHE A 87 15.25 -11.51 -16.85
N VAL A 88 16.11 -10.70 -16.21
CA VAL A 88 15.80 -9.94 -14.96
C VAL A 88 15.78 -8.42 -15.15
#